data_AF-A0A5J4Y0G9-F1
#
_entry.id   AF-A0A5J4Y0G9-F1
#
_cell.length_a   1.000
_cell.length_b   1.000
_cell.length_c   1.000
_cell.angle_alpha   90.00
_cell.angle_beta   90.00
_cell.angle_gamma   90.00
#
_symmetry.space_group_name_H-M   'P 1'
#
loop_
_entity.id
_entity.type
_entity.pdbx_description
1 polymer ?
#
loop_
_entity_poly.entity_id
_entity_poly.type
_entity_poly.pdbx_seq_one_letter_code
_entity_poly.pdbx_strand_id
1 'polypeptide(L)'
;MACSMKTSIAGTRLATPAKLQTRTRAATPVAASLRQDVARVAKGAGLGLASLGLALAANAANVKLGAEGGGLAFDPSTVTIKAGESVTWTNNVGFPHNVVFDEDDIPEGVDANSLSHEDYLNSPGQKVSSKFSKPGTYGYYCEPHQGAGMVGKVVVQ
;
A
#
# COMPACT_ATOMS: atom_id res chain seq x y z
N MET A 1 -30.17 -26.91 42.15
CA MET A 1 -30.03 -28.36 41.94
C MET A 1 -29.00 -28.55 40.83
N ALA A 2 -27.92 -29.27 41.15
CA ALA A 2 -26.90 -29.91 40.30
C ALA A 2 -27.47 -30.49 38.97
N CYS A 3 -26.75 -30.84 37.90
CA CYS A 3 -25.34 -30.97 37.52
C CYS A 3 -25.37 -31.55 36.09
N SER A 4 -24.41 -31.21 35.21
CA SER A 4 -23.67 -32.22 34.41
C SER A 4 -22.76 -31.56 33.38
N MET A 5 -21.50 -31.44 33.77
CA MET A 5 -20.35 -31.41 32.87
C MET A 5 -20.13 -32.82 32.31
N LYS A 6 -19.77 -32.93 31.03
CA LYS A 6 -19.03 -34.09 30.52
C LYS A 6 -17.77 -33.61 29.80
N THR A 7 -16.68 -33.66 30.54
CA THR A 7 -15.30 -33.62 30.09
C THR A 7 -14.95 -34.99 29.51
N SER A 8 -14.32 -35.05 28.34
CA SER A 8 -13.71 -36.28 27.81
C SER A 8 -12.22 -36.05 27.60
N ILE A 9 -11.43 -36.99 28.13
CA ILE A 9 -9.97 -37.00 28.21
C ILE A 9 -9.47 -38.09 27.27
N ALA A 10 -8.50 -37.78 26.42
CA ALA A 10 -7.53 -38.72 25.87
C ALA A 10 -6.32 -37.89 25.43
N GLY A 11 -5.07 -38.09 25.86
CA GLY A 11 -4.42 -39.31 26.33
C GLY A 11 -3.28 -39.64 25.36
N THR A 12 -2.29 -38.75 25.23
CA THR A 12 -1.20 -38.91 24.24
C THR A 12 0.00 -39.61 24.89
N ARG A 13 0.34 -40.79 24.38
CA ARG A 13 1.53 -41.56 24.79
C ARG A 13 2.78 -41.06 24.08
N LEU A 14 3.87 -41.00 24.85
CA LEU A 14 5.25 -40.75 24.42
C LEU A 14 5.77 -41.82 23.45
N ALA A 15 6.60 -41.42 22.50
CA ALA A 15 7.58 -42.27 21.84
C ALA A 15 8.93 -41.53 21.69
N THR A 16 9.99 -42.23 22.10
CA THR A 16 11.41 -41.84 22.27
C THR A 16 12.18 -41.89 20.93
N PRO A 17 13.39 -41.31 20.80
CA PRO A 17 14.01 -40.97 19.52
C PRO A 17 14.96 -42.06 19.00
N ALA A 18 15.10 -42.14 17.68
CA ALA A 18 16.15 -42.90 17.01
C ALA A 18 17.20 -41.95 16.41
N LYS A 19 18.47 -42.20 16.73
CA LYS A 19 19.67 -41.54 16.19
C LYS A 19 20.30 -42.43 15.10
N LEU A 20 21.23 -41.84 14.34
CA LEU A 20 22.25 -42.44 13.45
C LEU A 20 21.78 -42.62 11.98
N GLN A 21 22.54 -42.31 10.93
CA GLN A 21 23.99 -42.13 10.79
C GLN A 21 24.32 -41.46 9.44
N THR A 22 25.45 -40.76 9.38
CA THR A 22 26.01 -39.97 8.29
C THR A 22 26.41 -40.79 7.06
N ARG A 23 26.18 -40.30 5.83
CA ARG A 23 26.98 -40.70 4.66
C ARG A 23 27.05 -39.60 3.58
N THR A 24 28.27 -39.18 3.31
CA THR A 24 28.70 -38.28 2.23
C THR A 24 28.80 -39.01 0.88
N ARG A 25 28.37 -38.39 -0.23
CA ARG A 25 29.21 -38.06 -1.40
C ARG A 25 28.42 -37.61 -2.64
N ALA A 26 29.00 -36.58 -3.28
CA ALA A 26 29.14 -36.31 -4.71
C ALA A 26 27.89 -36.19 -5.60
N ALA A 27 27.62 -34.95 -6.02
CA ALA A 27 26.86 -34.64 -7.22
C ALA A 27 27.79 -34.65 -8.44
N THR A 28 27.39 -35.35 -9.51
CA THR A 28 27.58 -34.97 -10.94
C THR A 28 26.83 -35.97 -11.85
N PRO A 29 26.51 -35.60 -13.11
CA PRO A 29 25.22 -35.87 -13.74
C PRO A 29 25.25 -37.04 -14.72
N VAL A 30 24.09 -37.65 -14.98
CA VAL A 30 23.86 -38.43 -16.21
C VAL A 30 22.50 -38.03 -16.78
N ALA A 31 22.59 -37.23 -17.84
CA ALA A 31 21.50 -36.96 -18.76
C ALA A 31 21.17 -38.20 -19.59
N ALA A 32 20.03 -38.11 -20.28
CA ALA A 32 19.47 -39.02 -21.29
C ALA A 32 18.56 -40.10 -20.68
N SER A 33 17.32 -40.29 -21.10
CA SER A 33 16.69 -39.88 -22.35
C SER A 33 15.17 -40.04 -22.18
N LEU A 34 14.41 -39.02 -22.54
CA LEU A 34 13.09 -39.21 -23.12
C LEU A 34 12.90 -38.05 -24.10
N ARG A 35 13.43 -38.30 -25.30
CA ARG A 35 13.13 -37.53 -26.49
C ARG A 35 11.65 -37.77 -26.80
N GLN A 36 10.85 -36.71 -26.65
CA GLN A 36 9.70 -36.48 -27.51
C GLN A 36 9.89 -35.12 -28.17
N ASP A 37 10.54 -35.18 -29.33
CA ASP A 37 10.28 -34.42 -30.55
C ASP A 37 9.69 -33.01 -30.42
N VAL A 38 10.57 -32.02 -30.19
CA VAL A 38 10.35 -30.63 -30.58
C VAL A 38 11.04 -30.39 -31.91
N ALA A 39 10.34 -30.60 -33.02
CA ALA A 39 10.77 -30.08 -34.31
C ALA A 39 9.57 -29.87 -35.23
N ARG A 40 9.04 -28.65 -35.20
CA ARG A 40 9.06 -27.68 -36.31
C ARG A 40 8.00 -26.61 -36.04
N VAL A 41 8.41 -25.49 -35.48
CA VAL A 41 7.78 -24.21 -35.82
C VAL A 41 8.83 -23.38 -36.52
N ALA A 42 8.57 -23.18 -37.80
CA ALA A 42 9.30 -22.35 -38.71
C ALA A 42 9.36 -20.91 -38.18
N LYS A 43 10.42 -20.20 -38.60
CA LYS A 43 10.63 -18.76 -38.46
C LYS A 43 9.32 -17.96 -38.57
N GLY A 44 8.96 -17.29 -37.47
CA GLY A 44 7.95 -16.23 -37.38
C GLY A 44 8.18 -15.46 -36.08
N ALA A 45 8.23 -14.13 -36.15
CA ALA A 45 8.76 -13.21 -35.15
C ALA A 45 8.21 -13.38 -33.71
N GLY A 46 9.06 -13.07 -32.72
CA GLY A 46 8.95 -13.44 -31.32
C GLY A 46 7.65 -13.07 -30.59
N LEU A 47 7.15 -14.03 -29.81
CA LEU A 47 6.04 -13.88 -28.86
C LEU A 47 6.62 -13.55 -27.48
N GLY A 48 6.48 -12.28 -27.08
CA GLY A 48 6.86 -11.81 -25.75
C GLY A 48 5.93 -12.37 -24.68
N LEU A 49 6.51 -12.82 -23.56
CA LEU A 49 5.76 -13.03 -22.32
C LEU A 49 5.25 -11.66 -21.84
N ALA A 50 3.96 -11.39 -22.05
CA ALA A 50 3.30 -10.25 -21.45
C ALA A 50 3.15 -10.48 -19.94
N SER A 51 4.13 -10.01 -19.17
CA SER A 51 4.02 -9.89 -17.73
C SER A 51 2.90 -8.88 -17.42
N LEU A 52 1.71 -9.37 -17.07
CA LEU A 52 0.64 -8.54 -16.55
C LEU A 52 1.04 -8.09 -15.13
N GLY A 53 1.85 -7.03 -15.05
CA GLY A 53 2.29 -6.44 -13.79
C GLY A 53 1.09 -5.80 -13.09
N LEU A 54 0.61 -6.44 -12.03
CA LEU A 54 -0.35 -5.83 -11.12
C LEU A 54 0.36 -4.68 -10.40
N ALA A 55 0.17 -3.45 -10.88
CA ALA A 55 0.69 -2.26 -10.21
C ALA A 55 -0.10 -2.06 -8.91
N LEU A 56 0.43 -2.55 -7.78
CA LEU A 56 -0.05 -2.12 -6.48
C LEU A 56 0.26 -0.62 -6.37
N ALA A 57 -0.77 0.21 -6.17
CA ALA A 57 -0.58 1.61 -5.85
C ALA A 57 0.21 1.69 -4.53
N ALA A 58 1.48 2.08 -4.63
CA ALA A 58 2.33 2.25 -3.47
C ALA A 58 1.94 3.56 -2.76
N ASN A 59 1.65 3.48 -1.46
CA ASN A 59 1.57 4.66 -0.61
C ASN A 59 2.98 5.20 -0.40
N ALA A 60 3.25 6.41 -0.88
CA ALA A 60 4.58 7.01 -0.86
C ALA A 60 4.76 8.01 0.28
N ALA A 61 3.69 8.68 0.71
CA ALA A 61 3.76 9.66 1.78
C ALA A 61 2.56 9.57 2.73
N ASN A 62 2.82 9.86 4.02
CA ASN A 62 1.79 10.01 5.04
C ASN A 62 1.84 11.45 5.56
N VAL A 63 0.69 12.11 5.62
CA VAL A 63 0.52 13.47 6.13
C VAL A 63 -0.42 13.44 7.33
N LYS A 64 -0.03 14.05 8.44
CA LYS A 64 -0.90 14.23 9.60
C LYS A 64 -1.77 15.48 9.42
N LEU A 65 -3.04 15.37 9.78
CA LEU A 65 -3.95 16.51 9.90
C LEU A 65 -3.91 17.00 11.34
N GLY A 66 -3.27 18.15 11.54
CA GLY A 66 -2.88 18.64 12.86
C GLY A 66 -1.44 18.26 13.18
N ALA A 67 -0.58 19.27 13.29
CA ALA A 67 0.82 19.11 13.65
C ALA A 67 0.98 18.74 15.14
N GLU A 68 2.11 18.12 15.47
CA GLU A 68 2.47 17.83 16.85
C GLU A 68 2.40 19.10 17.71
N GLY A 69 1.78 19.00 18.90
CA GLY A 69 1.54 20.16 19.77
C GLY A 69 0.24 20.92 19.49
N GLY A 70 -0.61 20.45 18.56
CA GLY A 70 -1.96 20.98 18.34
C GLY A 70 -2.07 22.08 17.27
N GLY A 71 -1.06 22.22 16.41
CA GLY A 71 -1.08 23.20 15.32
C GLY A 71 -2.08 22.82 14.22
N LEU A 72 -2.86 23.79 13.73
CA LEU A 72 -3.77 23.63 12.59
C LEU A 72 -2.98 23.64 11.27
N ALA A 73 -2.24 22.55 11.02
CA ALA A 73 -1.36 22.42 9.88
C ALA A 73 -1.32 20.97 9.37
N PHE A 74 -1.00 20.81 8.09
CA PHE A 74 -0.58 19.54 7.54
C PHE A 74 0.89 19.28 7.92
N ASP A 75 1.20 18.07 8.39
CA ASP A 75 2.56 17.69 8.79
C ASP A 75 3.01 16.37 8.14
N PRO A 76 3.95 16.40 7.18
CA PRO A 76 4.56 17.59 6.58
C PRO A 76 3.58 18.36 5.66
N SER A 77 3.76 19.67 5.51
CA SER A 77 2.91 20.50 4.64
C SER A 77 3.25 20.37 3.16
N THR A 78 4.42 19.83 2.81
CA THR A 78 4.78 19.49 1.43
C THR A 78 5.34 18.08 1.37
N VAL A 79 4.85 17.30 0.42
CA VAL A 79 5.38 15.97 0.11
C VAL A 79 5.77 15.90 -1.37
N THR A 80 6.75 15.05 -1.68
CA THR A 80 7.16 14.77 -3.04
C THR A 80 7.05 13.28 -3.29
N ILE A 81 6.32 12.91 -4.34
CA ILE A 81 6.03 11.53 -4.74
C ILE A 81 6.27 11.35 -6.24
N LYS A 82 6.27 10.12 -6.72
CA LYS A 82 6.32 9.80 -8.15
C LYS A 82 4.92 9.66 -8.73
N ALA A 83 4.78 9.90 -10.03
CA ALA A 83 3.56 9.58 -10.75
C ALA A 83 3.19 8.09 -10.59
N GLY A 84 1.93 7.86 -10.23
CA GLY A 84 1.37 6.55 -9.92
C GLY A 84 1.29 6.21 -8.43
N GLU A 85 1.86 7.04 -7.55
CA GLU A 85 1.85 6.83 -6.10
C GLU A 85 0.66 7.52 -5.41
N SER A 86 0.40 7.11 -4.17
CA SER A 86 -0.64 7.68 -3.31
C SER A 86 -0.06 8.44 -2.12
N VAL A 87 -0.80 9.46 -1.69
CA VAL A 87 -0.62 10.12 -0.39
C VAL A 87 -1.76 9.69 0.52
N THR A 88 -1.47 9.42 1.79
CA THR A 88 -2.48 9.15 2.81
C THR A 88 -2.45 10.26 3.85
N TRP A 89 -3.59 10.90 4.10
CA TRP A 89 -3.78 11.84 5.19
C TRP A 89 -4.39 11.12 6.39
N THR A 90 -3.83 11.32 7.58
CA THR A 90 -4.31 10.73 8.83
C THR A 90 -4.71 11.84 9.79
N ASN A 91 -5.96 11.81 10.23
CA ASN A 91 -6.47 12.74 11.22
C ASN A 91 -5.72 12.55 12.55
N ASN A 92 -5.11 13.61 13.08
CA ASN A 92 -4.24 13.52 14.26
C ASN A 92 -4.83 14.30 15.44
N VAL A 93 -4.82 15.63 15.36
CA VAL A 93 -5.24 16.54 16.44
C VAL A 93 -5.92 17.79 15.86
N GLY A 94 -6.72 18.48 16.66
CA GLY A 94 -7.37 19.73 16.23
C GLY A 94 -8.47 19.56 15.16
N PHE A 95 -9.08 18.37 15.10
CA PHE A 95 -10.19 18.05 14.22
C PHE A 95 -11.47 18.86 14.58
N PRO A 96 -12.42 19.04 13.64
CA PRO A 96 -12.55 18.39 12.33
C PRO A 96 -11.54 18.88 11.29
N HIS A 97 -11.09 17.97 10.44
CA HIS A 97 -10.26 18.29 9.26
C HIS A 97 -10.82 17.64 8.00
N ASN A 98 -10.49 18.21 6.85
CA ASN A 98 -10.70 17.59 5.55
C ASN A 98 -9.54 17.93 4.61
N VAL A 99 -9.59 17.43 3.37
CA VAL A 99 -8.54 17.61 2.38
C VAL A 99 -9.20 17.98 1.06
N VAL A 100 -9.15 19.26 0.70
CA VAL A 100 -9.77 19.78 -0.53
C VAL A 100 -8.69 20.33 -1.44
N PHE A 101 -8.65 19.87 -2.69
CA PHE A 101 -7.73 20.36 -3.71
C PHE A 101 -8.29 21.61 -4.37
N ASP A 102 -7.41 22.58 -4.59
CA ASP A 102 -7.74 23.82 -5.27
C ASP A 102 -7.72 23.58 -6.79
N GLU A 103 -8.85 23.80 -7.47
CA GLU A 103 -8.96 23.61 -8.92
C GLU A 103 -8.05 24.54 -9.72
N ASP A 104 -7.68 25.69 -9.16
CA ASP A 104 -6.78 26.66 -9.77
C ASP A 104 -5.29 26.37 -9.49
N ASP A 105 -4.96 25.48 -8.54
CA ASP A 105 -3.58 25.12 -8.15
C ASP A 105 -3.28 23.61 -8.35
N ILE A 106 -3.82 23.03 -9.42
CA ILE A 106 -3.51 21.67 -9.87
C ILE A 106 -3.19 21.62 -11.37
N PRO A 107 -2.54 20.56 -11.88
CA PRO A 107 -2.23 20.47 -13.30
C PRO A 107 -3.50 20.40 -14.16
N GLU A 108 -3.51 21.09 -15.30
CA GLU A 108 -4.68 21.15 -16.20
C GLU A 108 -5.26 19.76 -16.53
N GLY A 109 -6.58 19.64 -16.58
CA GLY A 109 -7.26 18.38 -16.93
C GLY A 109 -7.19 17.30 -15.85
N VAL A 110 -6.70 17.62 -14.65
CA VAL A 110 -6.97 16.85 -13.44
C VAL A 110 -8.32 17.30 -12.86
N ASP A 111 -9.14 16.34 -12.42
CA ASP A 111 -10.36 16.63 -11.66
C ASP A 111 -10.04 16.77 -10.16
N ALA A 112 -10.11 18.00 -9.65
CA ALA A 112 -9.85 18.32 -8.22
C ALA A 112 -10.78 17.55 -7.28
N ASN A 113 -12.05 17.38 -7.66
CA ASN A 113 -13.06 16.71 -6.82
C ASN A 113 -12.72 15.23 -6.64
N SER A 114 -12.15 14.60 -7.68
CA SER A 114 -11.72 13.19 -7.60
C SER A 114 -10.56 12.94 -6.63
N LEU A 115 -9.78 13.98 -6.31
CA LEU A 115 -8.67 13.92 -5.37
C LEU A 115 -9.07 14.39 -3.96
N SER A 116 -10.18 15.13 -3.87
CA SER A 116 -10.65 15.77 -2.65
C SER A 116 -11.44 14.81 -1.77
N HIS A 117 -11.43 15.12 -0.48
CA HIS A 117 -12.16 14.44 0.58
C HIS A 117 -12.84 15.53 1.41
N GLU A 118 -14.03 15.95 0.98
CA GLU A 118 -14.77 17.08 1.56
C GLU A 118 -15.37 16.73 2.93
N ASP A 119 -15.76 15.47 3.13
CA ASP A 119 -16.31 14.98 4.40
C ASP A 119 -15.33 15.17 5.56
N TYR A 120 -15.85 15.66 6.69
CA TYR A 120 -15.04 15.92 7.86
C TYR A 120 -14.58 14.64 8.55
N LEU A 121 -13.28 14.60 8.83
CA LEU A 121 -12.63 13.64 9.70
C LEU A 121 -12.74 14.16 11.13
N ASN A 122 -13.59 13.50 11.92
CA ASN A 122 -14.01 13.92 13.26
C ASN A 122 -13.34 13.14 14.40
N SER A 123 -12.48 12.17 14.09
CA SER A 123 -11.84 11.32 15.10
C SER A 123 -10.39 11.04 14.76
N PRO A 124 -9.52 10.91 15.77
CA PRO A 124 -8.10 10.61 15.56
C PRO A 124 -7.94 9.25 14.86
N GLY A 125 -6.95 9.16 13.98
CA GLY A 125 -6.61 7.95 13.24
C GLY A 125 -7.47 7.68 12.00
N GLN A 126 -8.53 8.46 11.73
CA GLN A 126 -9.26 8.36 10.46
C GLN A 126 -8.35 8.74 9.30
N LYS A 127 -8.50 8.06 8.16
CA LYS A 127 -7.60 8.21 7.00
C LYS A 127 -8.37 8.39 5.71
N VAL A 128 -7.78 9.19 4.83
CA VAL A 128 -8.20 9.34 3.44
C VAL A 128 -6.97 9.28 2.54
N SER A 129 -7.13 8.87 1.29
CA SER A 129 -5.99 8.70 0.38
C SER A 129 -6.40 8.96 -1.07
N SER A 130 -5.49 9.64 -1.78
CA SER A 130 -5.62 9.97 -3.20
C SER A 130 -4.39 9.53 -3.96
N LYS A 131 -4.61 9.04 -5.18
CA LYS A 131 -3.56 8.58 -6.09
C LYS A 131 -3.30 9.64 -7.15
N PHE A 132 -2.03 9.95 -7.37
CA PHE A 132 -1.60 10.96 -8.31
C PHE A 132 -0.96 10.32 -9.52
N SER A 133 -1.46 10.60 -10.73
CA SER A 133 -0.93 9.97 -11.96
C SER A 133 -0.29 10.97 -12.92
N LYS A 134 -0.56 12.27 -12.77
CA LYS A 134 0.00 13.31 -13.63
C LYS A 134 1.11 14.05 -12.87
N PRO A 135 2.29 14.25 -13.46
CA PRO A 135 3.32 15.09 -12.85
C PRO A 135 2.85 16.54 -12.72
N GLY A 136 3.32 17.21 -11.67
CA GLY A 136 2.98 18.60 -11.39
C GLY A 136 2.84 18.89 -9.90
N THR A 137 2.37 20.09 -9.61
CA THR A 137 2.11 20.55 -8.24
C THR A 137 0.62 20.54 -7.98
N TYR A 138 0.23 20.08 -6.80
CA TYR A 138 -1.16 20.01 -6.36
C TYR A 138 -1.29 20.73 -5.02
N GLY A 139 -1.88 21.92 -5.05
CA GLY A 139 -2.29 22.66 -3.86
C GLY A 139 -3.55 22.09 -3.26
N TYR A 140 -3.58 22.01 -1.93
CA TYR A 140 -4.77 21.61 -1.19
C TYR A 140 -4.84 22.33 0.16
N TYR A 141 -6.02 22.34 0.75
CA TYR A 141 -6.29 23.03 2.00
C TYR A 141 -7.31 22.26 2.84
N CYS A 142 -7.39 22.65 4.11
CA CYS A 142 -8.44 22.20 5.02
C CYS A 142 -9.47 23.33 5.12
N GLU A 143 -10.69 23.12 4.67
CA GLU A 143 -11.74 24.16 4.61
C GLU A 143 -11.95 24.90 5.94
N PRO A 144 -12.16 24.24 7.10
CA PRO A 144 -12.40 24.96 8.35
C PRO A 144 -11.17 25.73 8.86
N HIS A 145 -9.98 25.44 8.34
CA HIS A 145 -8.71 25.94 8.87
C HIS A 145 -7.83 26.66 7.84
N GLN A 146 -8.32 26.89 6.62
CA GLN A 146 -7.58 27.58 5.56
C GLN A 146 -7.20 29.00 5.99
N GLY A 147 -8.12 29.71 6.66
CA GLY A 147 -7.86 31.05 7.21
C GLY A 147 -6.79 31.10 8.31
N ALA A 148 -6.49 29.95 8.94
CA ALA A 148 -5.38 29.80 9.89
C ALA A 148 -4.07 29.36 9.21
N GLY A 149 -4.06 29.20 7.88
CA GLY A 149 -2.90 28.79 7.10
C GLY A 149 -2.75 27.28 6.95
N MET A 150 -3.80 26.49 7.19
CA MET A 150 -3.76 25.04 6.98
C MET A 150 -3.87 24.70 5.48
N VAL A 151 -2.74 24.89 4.80
CA VAL A 151 -2.54 24.61 3.36
C VAL A 151 -1.39 23.64 3.17
N GLY A 152 -1.49 22.82 2.14
CA GLY A 152 -0.54 21.77 1.83
C GLY A 152 -0.26 21.68 0.33
N LYS A 153 0.82 20.96 -0.01
CA LYS A 153 1.24 20.76 -1.40
C LYS A 153 1.72 19.33 -1.63
N VAL A 154 1.26 18.69 -2.70
CA VAL A 154 1.85 17.46 -3.24
C VAL A 154 2.60 17.80 -4.52
N VAL A 155 3.88 17.44 -4.57
CA VAL A 155 4.70 17.54 -5.79
C VAL A 155 4.84 16.15 -6.39
N VAL A 156 4.42 15.98 -7.63
CA VAL A 156 4.45 14.71 -8.35
C VAL A 156 5.50 14.79 -9.45
N GLN A 157 6.46 13.87 -9.41
CA GLN A 157 7.59 13.78 -10.36
C GLN A 157 7.41 12.63 -11.36
#